data_AF-A0A2V7WRW3-F1
#
_entry.id   AF-A0A2V7WRW3-F1
#
_cell.length_a   1.000
_cell.length_b   1.000
_cell.length_c   1.000
_cell.angle_alpha   90.00
_cell.angle_beta   90.00
_cell.angle_gamma   90.00
#
_symmetry.space_group_name_H-M   'P 1'
#
loop_
_entity.id
_entity.type
_entity.pdbx_description
1 polymer ?
#
loop_
_entity_poly.entity_id
_entity_poly.type
_entity_poly.pdbx_seq_one_letter_code
_entity_poly.pdbx_strand_id
1 'polypeptide(L)'
;MVGGNAPNPEPNRPMGQVVDDAAITTSVKAKLLADPTVGGLKIDVDTRNGVVYLTSEHMKSQAEIDQAVKLARETNGVKDVQSKLTISEKAEKKAEKKGY
;
A
#
# COMPACT_ATOMS: atom_id res chain seq x y z
N MET A 1 19.27 15.77 2.17
CA MET A 1 18.39 15.14 3.18
C MET A 1 17.11 14.69 2.48
N VAL A 2 16.74 13.41 2.55
CA VAL A 2 15.53 12.88 1.88
C VAL A 2 14.30 13.30 2.67
N GLY A 3 13.41 14.09 2.04
CA GLY A 3 12.15 14.54 2.62
C GLY A 3 11.15 13.38 2.71
N GLY A 4 10.99 12.83 3.91
CA GLY A 4 9.87 11.95 4.24
C GLY A 4 8.62 12.79 4.51
N ASN A 5 7.54 12.55 3.77
CA ASN A 5 6.22 13.07 4.11
C ASN A 5 5.84 12.59 5.51
N ALA A 6 5.89 13.49 6.49
CA ALA A 6 5.48 13.19 7.85
C ALA A 6 3.96 12.97 7.90
N PRO A 7 3.46 11.87 8.47
CA PRO A 7 2.04 11.73 8.72
C PRO A 7 1.61 12.78 9.76
N ASN A 8 0.55 13.52 9.45
CA ASN A 8 -0.02 14.52 10.35
C ASN A 8 -0.43 13.83 11.67
N PRO A 9 0.11 14.21 12.84
CA PRO A 9 -0.24 13.57 14.09
C PRO A 9 -1.68 13.93 14.47
N GLU A 10 -2.56 12.93 14.47
CA GLU A 10 -3.91 13.09 15.04
C GLU A 10 -3.80 13.31 16.56
N PRO A 11 -4.57 14.25 17.15
CA PRO A 11 -4.39 14.75 18.51
C PRO A 11 -4.61 13.74 19.66
N ASN A 12 -4.87 12.46 19.36
CA ASN A 12 -5.16 11.43 20.36
C ASN A 12 -4.43 10.09 20.10
N ARG A 13 -3.36 10.06 19.29
CA ARG A 13 -2.52 8.87 19.15
C ARG A 13 -1.26 8.98 20.01
N PRO A 14 -0.85 7.91 20.70
CA PRO A 14 0.43 7.90 21.40
C PRO A 14 1.57 8.07 20.39
N MET A 15 2.48 9.01 20.66
CA MET A 15 3.60 9.37 19.78
C MET A 15 4.42 8.15 19.33
N GLY A 16 4.58 7.14 20.19
CA GLY A 16 5.25 5.89 19.84
C GLY A 16 4.61 5.17 18.64
N GLN A 17 3.28 5.04 18.63
CA GLN A 17 2.59 4.38 17.53
C GLN A 17 2.68 5.17 16.22
N VAL A 18 2.75 6.50 16.27
CA VAL A 18 2.90 7.31 15.04
C VAL A 18 4.26 7.05 14.39
N VAL A 19 5.31 6.89 15.20
CA VAL A 19 6.66 6.56 14.71
C VAL A 19 6.68 5.14 14.12
N ASP A 20 6.06 4.18 14.80
CA ASP A 20 5.94 2.80 14.30
C ASP A 20 5.17 2.74 12.98
N ASP A 21 4.00 3.38 12.91
CA ASP A 21 3.16 3.44 11.71
C ASP A 21 3.90 4.11 10.53
N ALA A 22 4.67 5.17 10.79
CA ALA A 22 5.48 5.83 9.78
C ALA A 22 6.62 4.93 9.26
N ALA A 23 7.26 4.17 10.15
CA ALA A 23 8.30 3.21 9.77
C ALA A 23 7.74 2.05 8.93
N ILE A 24 6.56 1.54 9.31
CA ILE A 24 5.83 0.53 8.53
C ILE A 24 5.48 1.09 7.15
N THR A 25 4.85 2.27 7.09
CA THR A 25 4.47 2.92 5.83
C THR A 25 5.67 3.10 4.90
N THR A 26 6.80 3.57 5.43
CA THR A 26 8.04 3.75 4.68
C THR A 26 8.57 2.42 4.15
N SER A 27 8.54 1.38 4.98
CA SER A 27 9.00 0.03 4.59
C SER A 27 8.12 -0.57 3.49
N VAL A 28 6.79 -0.44 3.61
CA VAL A 28 5.84 -0.88 2.59
C VAL A 28 6.08 -0.11 1.29
N LYS A 29 6.15 1.23 1.34
CA LYS A 29 6.44 2.04 0.14
C LYS A 29 7.76 1.66 -0.50
N ALA A 30 8.82 1.44 0.28
CA ALA A 30 10.12 1.01 -0.25
C ALA A 30 10.04 -0.35 -0.96
N LYS A 31 9.32 -1.32 -0.39
CA LYS A 31 9.09 -2.63 -1.03
C LYS A 31 8.28 -2.52 -2.31
N LEU A 32 7.19 -1.75 -2.29
CA LEU A 32 6.36 -1.49 -3.48
C LEU A 32 7.14 -0.76 -4.57
N LEU A 33 8.07 0.12 -4.19
CA LEU A 33 8.92 0.85 -5.13
C LEU A 33 10.05 -0.03 -5.70
N ALA A 34 10.53 -0.99 -4.92
CA ALA A 34 11.54 -1.95 -5.35
C ALA A 34 10.96 -3.04 -6.28
N ASP A 35 9.65 -3.29 -6.19
CA ASP A 35 8.98 -4.27 -7.05
C ASP A 35 8.59 -3.64 -8.41
N PRO A 36 9.05 -4.21 -9.55
CA PRO A 36 8.73 -3.68 -10.87
C PRO A 36 7.32 -4.03 -11.35
N THR A 37 6.66 -4.99 -10.69
CA THR A 37 5.29 -5.42 -11.01
C THR A 37 4.31 -4.37 -10.52
N VAL A 38 4.48 -3.94 -9.27
CA VAL A 38 3.62 -2.95 -8.63
C VAL A 38 4.14 -1.55 -8.95
N GLY A 39 3.33 -0.70 -9.58
CA GLY A 39 3.70 0.70 -9.84
C GLY A 39 3.76 1.56 -8.56
N GLY A 40 4.63 1.23 -7.61
CA GLY A 40 4.66 1.74 -6.23
C GLY A 40 4.71 3.26 -6.08
N LEU A 41 5.09 3.99 -7.14
CA LEU A 41 5.08 5.46 -7.18
C LEU A 41 3.67 6.09 -7.16
N LYS A 42 2.61 5.32 -7.41
CA LYS A 42 1.22 5.83 -7.47
C LYS A 42 0.28 5.21 -6.44
N ILE A 43 0.81 4.42 -5.51
CA ILE A 43 0.01 3.78 -4.47
C ILE A 43 0.13 4.64 -3.22
N ASP A 44 -1.01 5.11 -2.74
CA ASP A 44 -1.06 5.75 -1.45
C ASP A 44 -1.11 4.66 -0.37
N VAL A 45 -0.22 4.79 0.60
CA VAL A 45 -0.05 3.83 1.70
C VAL A 45 -0.19 4.62 2.98
N ASP A 46 -1.20 4.29 3.77
CA ASP A 46 -1.47 4.89 5.07
C ASP A 46 -1.49 3.78 6.11
N THR A 47 -0.79 3.95 7.22
CA THR A 47 -0.81 2.97 8.33
C THR A 47 -1.43 3.63 9.55
N ARG A 48 -2.37 2.93 10.19
CA ARG A 48 -3.00 3.38 11.43
C ARG A 48 -3.09 2.24 12.41
N ASN A 49 -2.43 2.38 13.56
CA ASN A 49 -2.51 1.42 14.66
C ASN A 49 -2.06 -0.01 14.23
N GLY A 50 -1.11 -0.09 13.29
CA GLY A 50 -0.64 -1.34 12.68
C GLY A 50 -1.54 -1.91 11.56
N VAL A 51 -2.62 -1.21 11.18
CA VAL A 51 -3.43 -1.57 10.00
C VAL A 51 -2.97 -0.76 8.80
N VAL A 52 -2.58 -1.43 7.72
CA VAL A 52 -2.11 -0.80 6.49
C VAL A 52 -3.27 -0.66 5.51
N TYR A 53 -3.55 0.57 5.10
CA TYR A 53 -4.52 0.93 4.09
C TYR A 53 -3.79 1.25 2.79
N LEU A 54 -4.08 0.47 1.75
CA LEU A 54 -3.55 0.66 0.41
C LEU A 54 -4.66 1.27 -0.45
N THR A 55 -4.45 2.47 -0.97
CA THR A 55 -5.43 3.17 -1.83
C THR A 55 -4.78 3.57 -3.14
N SER A 56 -5.39 3.16 -4.26
CA SER A 56 -4.98 3.59 -5.60
C SER A 56 -6.08 3.32 -6.62
N GLU A 57 -6.23 4.22 -7.59
CA GLU A 57 -7.24 4.12 -8.65
C GLU A 57 -6.65 3.70 -10.01
N HIS A 58 -5.33 3.48 -10.05
CA HIS A 58 -4.57 3.27 -11.29
C HIS A 58 -3.91 1.90 -11.36
N MET A 59 -4.57 0.84 -10.86
CA MET A 59 -4.05 -0.52 -11.01
C MET A 59 -4.21 -1.01 -12.45
N LYS A 60 -3.17 -1.69 -12.97
CA LYS A 60 -3.16 -2.24 -14.33
C LYS A 60 -3.64 -3.69 -14.38
N SER A 61 -3.69 -4.40 -13.25
CA SER A 61 -4.13 -5.80 -13.19
C SER A 61 -4.35 -6.27 -11.75
N GLN A 62 -5.15 -7.33 -11.58
CA GLN A 62 -5.33 -8.00 -10.28
C GLN A 62 -4.00 -8.48 -9.68
N ALA A 63 -3.04 -8.88 -10.53
CA ALA A 63 -1.71 -9.29 -10.08
C ALA A 63 -0.94 -8.17 -9.35
N GLU A 64 -1.13 -6.90 -9.72
CA GLU A 64 -0.53 -5.78 -8.98
C GLU A 64 -1.15 -5.64 -7.60
N ILE A 65 -2.46 -5.81 -7.50
CA ILE A 65 -3.20 -5.74 -6.23
C ILE A 65 -2.70 -6.85 -5.29
N ASP A 66 -2.62 -8.09 -5.79
CA ASP A 66 -2.13 -9.23 -5.03
C ASP A 66 -0.69 -9.03 -4.54
N GLN A 67 0.21 -8.56 -5.41
CA GLN A 67 1.59 -8.28 -5.02
C GLN A 67 1.68 -7.13 -4.01
N ALA A 68 0.90 -6.07 -4.18
CA ALA A 68 0.88 -4.96 -3.23
C ALA A 68 0.45 -5.41 -1.83
N VAL A 69 -0.62 -6.20 -1.76
CA VAL A 69 -1.13 -6.78 -0.52
C VAL A 69 -0.11 -7.73 0.11
N LYS A 70 0.52 -8.59 -0.70
CA LYS A 70 1.56 -9.51 -0.25
C LYS A 70 2.75 -8.74 0.37
N LEU A 71 3.28 -7.74 -0.32
CA LEU A 71 4.42 -6.95 0.15
C LEU A 71 4.09 -6.17 1.42
N ALA A 72 2.87 -5.61 1.51
CA ALA A 72 2.38 -4.97 2.71
C ALA A 72 2.31 -5.95 3.89
N ARG A 73 1.72 -7.14 3.68
CA ARG A 73 1.62 -8.20 4.71
C ARG A 73 2.97 -8.74 5.15
N GLU A 74 3.96 -8.79 4.27
CA GLU A 74 5.32 -9.21 4.60
C GLU A 74 6.11 -8.16 5.40
N THR A 75 5.53 -6.98 5.67
CA THR A 75 6.19 -5.94 6.45
C THR A 75 5.99 -6.19 7.94
N ASN A 76 7.09 -6.07 8.69
CA ASN A 76 7.09 -6.36 10.11
C ASN A 76 6.28 -5.29 10.87
N GLY A 77 5.46 -5.71 11.84
CA GLY A 77 4.56 -4.84 12.59
C GLY A 77 3.16 -4.66 11.99
N VAL A 78 2.90 -5.20 10.80
CA VAL A 78 1.56 -5.17 10.18
C VAL A 78 0.63 -6.16 10.88
N LYS A 79 -0.49 -5.65 11.39
CA LYS A 79 -1.55 -6.43 12.01
C LYS A 79 -2.62 -6.84 11.01
N ASP A 80 -3.00 -5.91 10.14
CA ASP A 80 -4.01 -6.13 9.13
C ASP A 80 -3.72 -5.28 7.88
N VAL A 81 -4.23 -5.73 6.72
CA VAL A 81 -4.06 -5.04 5.44
C VAL A 81 -5.39 -4.88 4.75
N GLN A 82 -5.75 -3.62 4.50
CA GLN A 82 -6.96 -3.21 3.82
C GLN A 82 -6.60 -2.65 2.45
N SER A 83 -6.89 -3.44 1.41
CA SER A 83 -6.69 -3.01 0.02
C SER A 83 -7.96 -2.38 -0.55
N LYS A 84 -7.88 -1.07 -0.82
CA LYS A 84 -8.88 -0.30 -1.58
C LYS A 84 -8.25 0.12 -2.91
N LEU A 85 -7.91 -0.89 -3.71
CA LEU A 85 -7.23 -0.73 -4.97
C LEU A 85 -8.23 -0.98 -6.11
N THR A 86 -8.39 0.01 -6.99
CA THR A 86 -9.32 -0.06 -8.13
C THR A 86 -8.52 -0.26 -9.41
N ILE A 87 -8.95 -1.24 -10.22
CA ILE A 87 -8.41 -1.47 -11.56
C ILE A 87 -9.08 -0.47 -12.49
N SER A 88 -8.28 0.39 -13.13
CA SER A 88 -8.83 1.32 -14.13
C SER A 88 -9.48 0.54 -15.28
N GLU A 89 -10.62 0.99 -15.83
CA GLU A 89 -11.42 0.28 -16.84
C GLU A 89 -10.61 -0.17 -18.09
N LYS A 90 -9.46 0.46 -18.36
CA LYS A 90 -8.51 0.01 -19.40
C LYS A 90 -7.91 -1.38 -19.14
N ALA A 91 -7.82 -1.79 -17.88
CA ALA A 91 -7.21 -3.05 -17.46
C ALA A 91 -8.24 -4.17 -17.22
N GLU A 92 -9.48 -3.83 -16.86
CA GLU A 92 -10.57 -4.79 -16.65
C GLU A 92 -10.92 -5.58 -17.93
N LYS A 93 -10.86 -4.94 -19.11
CA LYS A 93 -11.06 -5.61 -20.42
C LYS A 93 -10.12 -6.77 -20.72
N LYS A 94 -9.06 -7.00 -19.92
CA LYS A 94 -8.10 -8.10 -20.12
C LYS A 94 -8.28 -9.25 -19.12
N ALA A 95 -9.00 -9.05 -18.01
CA ALA A 95 -9.14 -10.05 -16.95
C ALA A 95 -10.33 -11.00 -17.15
N GLU A 96 -11.38 -10.59 -17.88
CA GLU A 96 -12.60 -11.40 -18.06
C GLU A 96 -12.46 -12.59 -19.04
N LYS A 97 -11.35 -12.70 -19.80
CA LYS A 97 -11.11 -13.84 -20.72
C LYS A 97 -10.39 -15.05 -20.11
N LYS A 98 -10.41 -15.21 -18.79
CA LYS A 98 -9.74 -16.35 -18.12
C LYS A 98 -10.63 -17.20 -17.21
N GLY A 99 -11.92 -17.26 -17.54
CA GLY A 99 -12.80 -18.36 -17.16
C GLY A 99 -13.29 -19.07 -18.44
N TYR A 100 -12.46 -19.94 -19.00
CA TYR A 100 -12.90 -20.99 -19.92
C TYR A 100 -12.80 -22.31 -19.16
#